data_AF-A0A382PX10-F1
#
_entry.id   AF-A0A382PX10-F1
#
_cell.length_a   1.000
_cell.length_b   1.000
_cell.length_c   1.000
_cell.angle_alpha   90.00
_cell.angle_beta   90.00
_cell.angle_gamma   90.00
#
_symmetry.space_group_name_H-M   'P 1'
#
loop_
_entity.id
_entity.type
_entity.pdbx_description
1 polymer ?
#
loop_
_entity_poly.entity_id
_entity_poly.type
_entity_poly.pdbx_seq_one_letter_code
_entity_poly.pdbx_strand_id
1 'polypeptide(L)'
;VKLSISYTTRPKRKNEKNEKDYFFVNREKFNELVKKNYFVETAKVFDYYYGTPLENINKSFKKNNHILFDIDWQGAKKIRKRYDKSQIIDFFILPPNKKELKSRLEKRGRDNRREINKRL
;
A
#
# COMPACT_ATOMS: atom_id res chain seq x y z
N VAL A 1 1.42 13.65 -12.17
CA VAL A 1 1.54 12.81 -10.95
C VAL A 1 1.42 11.34 -11.35
N LYS A 2 2.29 10.44 -10.86
CA LYS A 2 2.25 9.01 -11.19
C LYS A 2 1.90 8.18 -9.94
N LEU A 3 1.03 7.18 -10.07
CA LEU A 3 0.71 6.27 -8.97
C LEU A 3 1.86 5.27 -8.75
N SER A 4 2.28 5.10 -7.50
CA SER A 4 3.22 4.06 -7.08
C SER A 4 2.52 2.70 -7.04
N ILE A 5 3.08 1.71 -7.74
CA ILE A 5 2.58 0.32 -7.72
C ILE A 5 3.40 -0.44 -6.67
N SER A 6 2.72 -0.94 -5.65
CA SER A 6 3.34 -1.63 -4.51
C SER A 6 3.36 -3.15 -4.71
N TYR A 7 4.20 -3.83 -3.96
CA TYR A 7 4.21 -5.29 -3.86
C TYR A 7 3.28 -5.74 -2.74
N THR A 8 2.63 -6.88 -2.90
CA THR A 8 1.83 -7.49 -1.83
C THR A 8 1.90 -9.01 -1.84
N THR A 9 1.83 -9.62 -0.65
CA THR A 9 1.65 -11.07 -0.49
C THR A 9 0.18 -11.50 -0.45
N ARG A 10 -0.75 -10.55 -0.56
CA ARG A 10 -2.17 -10.84 -0.62
C ARG A 10 -2.52 -11.51 -1.95
N PRO A 11 -3.38 -12.53 -1.97
CA PRO A 11 -3.94 -13.04 -3.22
C PRO A 11 -4.64 -11.94 -4.03
N LYS A 12 -4.44 -11.98 -5.34
CA LYS A 12 -5.09 -11.08 -6.30
C LYS A 12 -6.61 -11.29 -6.27
N ARG A 13 -7.39 -10.21 -6.20
CA ARG A 13 -8.86 -10.25 -6.33
C ARG A 13 -9.27 -10.36 -7.80
N LYS A 14 -10.52 -10.78 -8.05
CA LYS A 14 -11.07 -11.02 -9.40
C LYS A 14 -10.84 -9.86 -10.39
N ASN A 15 -10.93 -8.61 -9.93
CA ASN A 15 -10.84 -7.42 -10.78
C ASN A 15 -9.47 -6.72 -10.71
N GLU A 16 -8.49 -7.29 -10.03
CA GLU A 16 -7.13 -6.73 -9.94
C GLU A 16 -6.23 -7.31 -11.05
N LYS A 17 -5.32 -6.49 -11.54
CA LYS A 17 -4.32 -6.81 -12.55
C LYS A 17 -2.92 -6.68 -11.94
N ASN A 18 -2.12 -7.71 -12.14
CA ASN A 18 -0.71 -7.69 -11.75
C ASN A 18 0.01 -6.58 -12.52
N GLU A 19 1.00 -5.94 -11.88
CA GLU A 19 1.80 -4.84 -12.44
C GLU A 19 1.00 -3.56 -12.77
N LYS A 20 -0.27 -3.51 -12.35
CA LYS A 20 -1.12 -2.32 -12.46
C LYS A 20 -1.66 -1.92 -11.10
N ASP A 21 -2.33 -2.85 -10.41
CA ASP A 21 -2.87 -2.60 -9.07
C ASP A 21 -1.82 -2.88 -8.00
N TYR A 22 -1.17 -4.05 -8.10
CA TYR A 22 -0.01 -4.44 -7.28
C TYR A 22 0.90 -5.38 -8.07
N PHE A 23 2.12 -5.55 -7.59
CA PHE A 23 2.92 -6.74 -7.87
C PHE A 23 2.55 -7.82 -6.84
N PHE A 24 1.81 -8.82 -7.28
CA PHE A 24 1.38 -9.93 -6.42
C PHE A 24 2.48 -10.98 -6.37
N VAL A 25 3.09 -11.17 -5.19
CA VAL A 25 4.21 -12.10 -4.99
C VAL A 25 3.94 -13.02 -3.81
N ASN A 26 4.60 -14.18 -3.75
CA ASN A 26 4.52 -15.03 -2.56
C ASN A 26 5.38 -14.46 -1.42
N ARG A 27 5.23 -15.04 -0.21
CA ARG A 27 5.93 -14.57 1.00
C ARG A 27 7.45 -14.74 0.91
N GLU A 28 7.91 -15.82 0.28
CA GLU A 28 9.35 -16.09 0.09
C GLU A 28 9.99 -15.00 -0.76
N LYS A 29 9.39 -14.67 -1.90
CA LYS A 29 9.86 -13.62 -2.79
C LYS A 29 9.81 -12.26 -2.11
N PHE A 30 8.74 -11.97 -1.37
CA PHE A 30 8.65 -10.72 -0.62
C PHE A 30 9.79 -10.59 0.39
N ASN A 31 10.08 -11.65 1.17
CA ASN A 31 11.18 -11.66 2.12
C ASN A 31 12.55 -11.53 1.46
N GLU A 32 12.75 -12.11 0.28
CA GLU A 32 13.96 -11.93 -0.52
C GLU A 32 14.17 -10.46 -0.89
N LEU A 33 13.12 -9.78 -1.36
CA LEU A 33 13.16 -8.35 -1.71
C LEU A 33 13.43 -7.46 -0.49
N VAL A 34 12.86 -7.82 0.68
CA VAL A 34 13.15 -7.13 1.95
C VAL A 34 14.64 -7.26 2.29
N LYS A 35 15.22 -8.46 2.23
CA LYS A 35 16.66 -8.69 2.49
C LYS A 35 17.56 -7.90 1.55
N LYS A 36 17.10 -7.62 0.33
CA LYS A 36 17.81 -6.82 -0.67
C LYS A 36 17.60 -5.30 -0.53
N ASN A 37 16.97 -4.83 0.54
CA ASN A 37 16.61 -3.41 0.73
C ASN A 37 15.83 -2.80 -0.45
N TYR A 38 15.01 -3.62 -1.14
CA TYR A 38 14.30 -3.22 -2.35
C TYR A 38 13.18 -2.21 -2.07
N PHE A 39 12.65 -2.19 -0.85
CA PHE A 39 11.51 -1.37 -0.47
C PHE A 39 11.93 -0.11 0.28
N VAL A 40 11.25 1.01 0.00
CA VAL A 40 11.39 2.23 0.80
C VAL A 40 10.72 2.09 2.16
N GLU A 41 9.58 1.39 2.17
CA GLU A 41 8.80 1.06 3.35
C GLU A 41 8.17 -0.32 3.18
N THR A 42 7.84 -0.96 4.30
CA THR A 42 7.03 -2.17 4.32
C THR A 42 5.98 -2.05 5.41
N ALA A 43 4.82 -2.66 5.21
CA ALA A 43 3.78 -2.73 6.23
C ALA A 43 3.17 -4.14 6.25
N LYS A 44 2.78 -4.59 7.44
CA LYS A 44 1.94 -5.78 7.59
C LYS A 44 0.53 -5.31 7.90
N VAL A 45 -0.39 -5.56 6.98
CA VAL A 45 -1.80 -5.21 7.13
C VAL A 45 -2.57 -6.51 7.24
N PHE A 46 -3.05 -6.80 8.45
CA PHE A 46 -3.60 -8.10 8.83
C PHE A 46 -2.59 -9.23 8.59
N ASP A 47 -2.91 -10.16 7.70
CA ASP A 47 -2.11 -11.36 7.41
C ASP A 47 -1.13 -11.16 6.25
N TYR A 48 -1.21 -10.02 5.56
CA TYR A 48 -0.48 -9.78 4.32
C TYR A 48 0.57 -8.68 4.46
N TYR A 49 1.65 -8.82 3.71
CA TYR A 49 2.72 -7.85 3.64
C TYR A 49 2.54 -6.97 2.41
N TYR A 50 2.95 -5.72 2.55
CA TYR A 50 2.93 -4.69 1.53
C TYR A 50 4.28 -4.00 1.54
N GLY A 51 4.78 -3.63 0.37
CA GLY A 51 6.05 -2.93 0.24
C GLY A 51 6.08 -2.03 -0.98
N THR A 52 6.47 -0.79 -0.77
CA THR A 52 6.64 0.19 -1.84
C THR A 52 8.07 0.12 -2.39
N PRO A 53 8.29 -0.12 -3.70
CA PRO A 53 9.62 -0.17 -4.29
C PRO A 53 10.36 1.17 -4.15
N LEU A 54 11.62 1.13 -3.71
CA LEU A 54 12.47 2.33 -3.67
C LEU A 54 12.66 2.94 -5.07
N GLU A 55 12.70 2.09 -6.09
CA GLU A 55 12.87 2.50 -7.48
C GLU A 55 11.76 3.44 -7.97
N ASN A 56 10.53 3.31 -7.44
CA ASN A 56 9.42 4.18 -7.82
C ASN A 56 9.73 5.65 -7.46
N ILE A 57 10.32 5.88 -6.29
CA ILE A 57 10.76 7.20 -5.84
C ILE A 57 11.93 7.70 -6.69
N ASN A 58 12.95 6.87 -6.90
CA ASN A 58 14.12 7.24 -7.69
C ASN A 58 13.75 7.64 -9.13
N LYS A 59 12.82 6.91 -9.76
CA LYS A 59 12.27 7.25 -11.08
C LYS A 59 11.51 8.57 -11.06
N SER A 60 10.78 8.87 -9.98
CA SER A 60 10.04 10.12 -9.85
C SER A 60 10.98 11.33 -9.76
N PHE A 61 12.01 11.23 -8.90
CA PHE A 61 13.02 12.28 -8.76
C PHE A 61 13.78 12.52 -10.07
N LYS A 62 14.25 11.46 -10.74
CA LYS A 62 14.94 11.58 -12.03
C LYS A 62 14.11 12.28 -13.12
N LYS A 63 12.79 12.16 -13.06
CA LYS A 63 11.87 12.76 -14.04
C LYS A 63 11.28 14.10 -13.56
N ASN A 64 11.77 14.65 -12.46
CA ASN A 64 11.23 15.85 -11.81
C ASN A 64 9.70 15.83 -11.69
N ASN A 65 9.15 14.69 -11.27
CA ASN A 65 7.71 14.44 -11.21
C ASN A 65 7.28 14.08 -9.78
N HIS A 66 6.01 14.36 -9.45
CA HIS A 66 5.39 13.87 -8.22
C HIS A 66 4.94 12.41 -8.36
N ILE A 67 5.11 11.66 -7.28
CA ILE A 67 4.61 10.30 -7.10
C ILE A 67 3.53 10.29 -6.01
N LEU A 68 2.44 9.59 -6.29
CA LEU A 68 1.33 9.38 -5.37
C LEU A 68 1.44 7.98 -4.74
N PHE A 69 1.34 7.93 -3.42
CA PHE A 69 1.28 6.69 -2.66
C PHE A 69 -0.14 6.47 -2.11
N ASP A 70 -0.75 5.36 -2.47
CA ASP A 70 -1.98 4.85 -1.85
C ASP A 70 -1.58 3.69 -0.91
N ILE A 71 -1.29 4.03 0.35
CA ILE A 71 -0.72 3.12 1.34
C ILE A 71 -1.41 3.26 2.70
N ASP A 72 -1.30 2.22 3.54
CA ASP A 72 -1.79 2.24 4.91
C ASP A 72 -1.01 3.21 5.82
N TRP A 73 -1.63 3.63 6.93
CA TRP A 73 -1.05 4.57 7.89
C TRP A 73 0.31 4.11 8.45
N GLN A 74 0.56 2.81 8.56
CA GLN A 74 1.84 2.26 8.99
C GLN A 74 2.95 2.56 7.97
N GLY A 75 2.66 2.40 6.68
CA GLY A 75 3.59 2.71 5.59
C GLY A 75 3.84 4.21 5.50
N ALA A 76 2.78 5.02 5.56
CA ALA A 76 2.89 6.48 5.58
C ALA A 76 3.75 6.97 6.76
N LYS A 77 3.60 6.39 7.95
CA LYS A 77 4.43 6.69 9.12
C LYS A 77 5.91 6.38 8.87
N LYS A 78 6.24 5.31 8.13
CA LYS A 78 7.63 4.97 7.77
C LYS A 78 8.20 5.95 6.75
N ILE A 79 7.43 6.36 5.74
CA ILE A 79 7.85 7.36 4.76
C ILE A 79 8.14 8.70 5.47
N ARG A 80 7.24 9.17 6.35
CA ARG A 80 7.43 10.40 7.12
C ARG A 80 8.67 10.42 8.01
N LYS A 81 9.17 9.25 8.42
CA LYS A 81 10.41 9.13 9.18
C LYS A 81 11.66 9.15 8.31
N ARG A 82 11.52 8.89 7.01
CA ARG A 82 12.64 8.69 6.08
C ARG A 82 12.93 9.92 5.22
N TYR A 83 11.95 10.78 4.99
CA TYR A 83 12.08 11.98 4.16
C TYR A 83 11.68 13.23 4.92
N ASP A 84 12.20 14.37 4.47
CA ASP A 84 11.91 15.66 5.06
C ASP A 84 10.45 16.06 4.81
N LYS A 85 9.85 16.76 5.77
CA LYS A 85 8.46 17.23 5.66
C LYS A 85 8.23 18.14 4.45
N SER A 86 9.25 18.88 4.01
CA SER A 86 9.18 19.73 2.81
C SER A 86 9.02 18.94 1.51
N GLN A 87 9.32 17.63 1.52
CA GLN A 87 9.22 16.75 0.36
C GLN A 87 7.91 15.93 0.33
N ILE A 88 7.07 16.03 1.36
CA ILE A 88 5.88 15.20 1.53
C ILE A 88 4.64 16.08 1.61
N ILE A 89 3.62 15.73 0.83
CA ILE A 89 2.25 16.17 1.02
C ILE A 89 1.45 14.94 1.47
N ASP A 90 0.84 15.01 2.65
CA ASP A 90 0.16 13.87 3.28
C ASP A 90 -1.35 14.12 3.38
N PHE A 91 -2.14 13.12 2.98
CA PHE A 91 -3.60 13.15 3.03
C PHE A 91 -4.08 11.92 3.81
N PHE A 92 -4.64 12.15 5.00
CA PHE A 92 -5.23 11.08 5.79
C PHE A 92 -6.76 11.09 5.65
N ILE A 93 -7.31 10.03 5.05
CA ILE A 93 -8.74 9.92 4.75
C ILE A 93 -9.40 9.04 5.80
N LEU A 94 -10.28 9.64 6.61
CA LEU A 94 -11.09 8.93 7.60
C LEU A 94 -12.52 8.71 7.09
N PRO A 95 -13.14 7.56 7.39
CA PRO A 95 -14.58 7.42 7.23
C PRO A 95 -15.30 8.31 8.25
N PRO A 96 -16.53 8.78 7.94
CA PRO A 96 -17.31 9.60 8.89
C PRO A 96 -17.55 8.90 10.24
N ASN A 97 -17.71 7.58 10.22
CA ASN A 97 -17.83 6.73 11.42
C ASN A 97 -17.64 5.25 11.07
N LYS A 98 -17.56 4.38 12.10
CA LYS A 98 -17.39 2.93 11.94
C LYS A 98 -18.56 2.26 11.20
N LYS A 99 -19.80 2.74 11.40
CA LYS A 99 -20.98 2.20 10.72
C LYS A 99 -20.90 2.39 9.21
N GLU A 100 -20.45 3.57 8.77
CA GLU A 100 -20.23 3.89 7.37
C GLU A 100 -19.06 3.10 6.77
N LEU A 101 -17.97 2.92 7.52
CA LEU A 101 -16.86 2.04 7.11
C LEU A 101 -17.36 0.61 6.84
N LYS A 102 -18.11 0.03 7.79
CA LYS A 102 -18.69 -1.31 7.65
C LYS A 102 -19.60 -1.41 6.42
N SER A 103 -20.53 -0.47 6.26
CA SER A 103 -21.44 -0.38 5.11
C SER A 103 -20.68 -0.36 3.78
N ARG A 104 -19.59 0.43 3.67
CA ARG A 104 -18.76 0.49 2.46
C ARG A 104 -17.99 -0.81 2.20
N LEU A 105 -17.48 -1.46 3.25
CA LEU A 105 -16.79 -2.75 3.12
C LEU A 105 -17.73 -3.85 2.63
N GLU A 106 -18.95 -3.91 3.18
CA GLU A 106 -19.98 -4.86 2.78
C GLU A 106 -20.44 -4.62 1.33
N LYS A 107 -20.78 -3.37 0.98
CA LYS A 107 -21.21 -2.98 -0.37
C LYS A 107 -20.16 -3.27 -1.45
N ARG A 108 -18.87 -3.21 -1.10
CA ARG A 108 -17.78 -3.45 -2.07
C ARG A 108 -17.77 -4.90 -2.58
N GLY A 109 -18.32 -5.85 -1.81
CA GLY A 109 -18.45 -7.26 -2.20
C GLY A 109 -17.12 -7.97 -2.51
N ARG A 110 -15.99 -7.46 -1.95
CA ARG A 110 -14.63 -7.97 -2.22
C ARG A 110 -13.98 -8.68 -1.02
N ASP A 111 -14.62 -8.63 0.14
CA ASP A 111 -14.11 -9.14 1.40
C ASP A 111 -15.19 -10.06 2.01
N ASN A 112 -14.79 -11.19 2.57
CA ASN A 112 -15.72 -12.05 3.31
C ASN A 112 -15.99 -11.48 4.72
N ARG A 113 -16.99 -12.01 5.43
CA ARG A 113 -17.38 -11.50 6.76
C ARG A 113 -16.24 -11.52 7.78
N ARG A 114 -15.30 -12.48 7.69
CA ARG A 114 -14.11 -12.55 8.56
C ARG A 114 -13.13 -11.41 8.25
N GLU A 115 -12.88 -11.14 6.97
CA GLU A 115 -12.02 -10.04 6.52
C GLU A 115 -12.61 -8.68 6.87
N ILE A 116 -13.92 -8.50 6.73
CA ILE A 116 -14.62 -7.27 7.13
C ILE A 116 -14.43 -7.00 8.62
N ASN A 117 -14.61 -8.01 9.47
CA ASN A 117 -14.43 -7.85 10.92
C ASN A 117 -12.97 -7.52 11.30
N LYS A 118 -11.98 -8.02 10.57
CA LYS A 118 -10.58 -7.62 10.79
C LYS A 118 -10.34 -6.14 10.48
N ARG A 119 -11.10 -5.54 9.57
CA ARG A 119 -10.94 -4.16 9.07
C ARG A 119 -11.67 -3.08 9.89
N LEU A 120 -12.46 -3.43 10.92
CA LEU A 120 -13.26 -2.53 11.76
C LEU A 120 -12.60 -2.24 13.13
#